data_AF-A0A9P3LRH4-F1
#
_entry.id   AF-A0A9P3LRH4-F1
#
_cell.length_a   1.000
_cell.length_b   1.000
_cell.length_c   1.000
_cell.angle_alpha   90.00
_cell.angle_beta   90.00
_cell.angle_gamma   90.00
#
_symmetry.space_group_name_H-M   'P 1'
#
loop_
_entity.id
_entity.type
_entity.pdbx_description
1 polymer ?
#
loop_
_entity_poly.entity_id
_entity_poly.type
_entity_poly.pdbx_seq_one_letter_code
_entity_poly.pdbx_strand_id
1 'polypeptide(L)'
;MSAPSTSEIVMLTSAAPTDGIQEAKQPSQETSVCRPNLFHRWLRLQELESERAVTSCMVSPRSLLAFRFIVALYYTAVLIAALVFYKTTFFSFLTTISSTSLCVYMWVASYHSFMYCRHKNTNSIDSLFWVLKMGFWFHYISLPCFHSLITTTYWIFLYAGFENLPVYFIWVDLSLHAFAIFIVLGEVLLARYQFPVRFWFVPVLLLVLYMFLTWFIHAIWHYWVYSFLGVDLKGM
;
A
#
# COMPACT_ATOMS: atom_id res chain seq x y z
N MET A 1 9.73 28.94 67.41
CA MET A 1 9.84 27.48 67.63
C MET A 1 9.84 26.82 66.25
N SER A 2 11.00 26.80 65.60
CA SER A 2 12.05 25.76 65.63
C SER A 2 11.80 24.68 64.59
N ALA A 3 12.51 24.81 63.47
CA ALA A 3 12.56 23.86 62.35
C ALA A 3 13.33 22.58 62.73
N PRO A 4 12.99 21.41 62.17
CA PRO A 4 13.88 20.26 62.07
C PRO A 4 14.54 20.24 60.68
N SER A 5 15.85 20.38 60.57
CA SER A 5 16.88 19.35 60.80
C SER A 5 16.94 18.35 59.63
N THR A 6 17.86 18.68 58.73
CA THR A 6 18.52 17.85 57.71
C THR A 6 18.89 16.45 58.22
N SER A 7 18.49 15.42 57.49
CA SER A 7 19.04 14.06 57.60
C SER A 7 19.60 13.67 56.23
N GLU A 8 20.93 13.54 56.18
CA GLU A 8 21.70 13.06 55.05
C GLU A 8 21.32 11.61 54.72
N ILE A 9 20.83 11.38 53.49
CA ILE A 9 20.74 10.03 52.93
C ILE A 9 22.03 9.79 52.14
N VAL A 10 23.01 9.22 52.84
CA VAL A 10 24.21 8.62 52.25
C VAL A 10 23.80 7.32 51.56
N MET A 11 23.60 7.36 50.24
CA MET A 11 23.37 6.17 49.44
C MET A 11 24.71 5.65 48.92
N LEU A 12 25.20 4.60 49.59
CA LEU A 12 26.41 3.84 49.30
C LEU A 12 26.42 3.35 47.85
N THR A 13 27.34 3.89 47.05
CA THR A 13 27.75 3.37 45.74
C THR A 13 28.56 2.09 45.92
N SER A 14 27.88 0.95 45.93
CA SER A 14 28.52 -0.36 45.80
C SER A 14 29.01 -0.54 44.37
N ALA A 15 30.31 -0.32 44.14
CA ALA A 15 30.98 -0.66 42.88
C ALA A 15 30.98 -2.18 42.70
N ALA A 16 30.13 -2.67 41.80
CA ALA A 16 30.15 -4.06 41.36
C ALA A 16 31.41 -4.31 40.49
N PRO A 17 32.03 -5.49 40.60
CA PRO A 17 33.18 -5.86 39.78
C PRO A 17 32.73 -6.01 38.33
N THR A 18 33.35 -5.22 37.45
CA THR A 18 33.32 -5.40 35.99
C THR A 18 34.11 -6.65 35.65
N ASP A 19 33.45 -7.80 35.73
CA ASP A 19 33.94 -9.03 35.12
C ASP A 19 34.03 -8.81 33.61
N GLY A 20 35.23 -8.99 33.08
CA GLY A 20 35.55 -8.89 31.66
C GLY A 20 34.78 -9.93 30.86
N ILE A 21 33.59 -9.57 30.43
CA ILE A 21 32.89 -10.26 29.34
C ILE A 21 33.72 -9.97 28.09
N GLN A 22 34.59 -10.92 27.73
CA GLN A 22 35.18 -10.99 26.41
C GLN A 22 34.03 -11.02 25.41
N GLU A 23 33.76 -9.88 24.81
CA GLU A 23 32.83 -9.70 23.71
C GLU A 23 33.33 -10.60 22.57
N ALA A 24 32.78 -11.81 22.51
CA ALA A 24 33.10 -12.79 21.48
C ALA A 24 32.79 -12.12 20.15
N LYS A 25 33.84 -11.67 19.47
CA LYS A 25 33.83 -11.05 18.15
C LYS A 25 33.09 -12.00 17.22
N GLN A 26 31.80 -11.78 17.05
CA GLN A 26 30.96 -12.59 16.18
C GLN A 26 31.63 -12.61 14.82
N PRO A 27 31.98 -13.78 14.27
CA PRO A 27 32.60 -13.86 12.96
C PRO A 27 31.68 -13.12 12.00
N SER A 28 32.21 -12.07 11.38
CA SER A 28 31.54 -11.29 10.37
C SER A 28 31.09 -12.27 9.30
N GLN A 29 29.82 -12.68 9.36
CA GLN A 29 29.17 -13.37 8.27
C GLN A 29 29.16 -12.36 7.12
N GLU A 30 30.19 -12.42 6.29
CA GLU A 30 30.17 -11.94 4.92
C GLU A 30 29.11 -12.75 4.19
N THR A 31 27.85 -12.42 4.49
CA THR A 31 26.74 -12.74 3.62
C THR A 31 27.15 -12.22 2.26
N SER A 32 27.26 -13.11 1.28
CA SER A 32 27.66 -12.77 -0.08
C SER A 32 26.73 -11.67 -0.57
N VAL A 33 27.20 -10.42 -0.51
CA VAL A 33 26.39 -9.24 -0.84
C VAL A 33 26.21 -9.29 -2.35
N CYS A 34 25.10 -9.87 -2.79
CA CYS A 34 24.70 -9.85 -4.19
C CYS A 34 24.68 -8.38 -4.62
N ARG A 35 25.61 -7.99 -5.51
CA ARG A 35 25.71 -6.58 -5.94
C ARG A 35 24.35 -6.18 -6.52
N PRO A 36 23.71 -5.13 -5.98
CA PRO A 36 22.41 -4.69 -6.47
C PRO A 36 22.55 -4.33 -7.94
N ASN A 37 21.65 -4.86 -8.78
CA ASN A 37 21.64 -4.52 -10.20
C ASN A 37 21.41 -3.00 -10.39
N LEU A 38 21.82 -2.47 -11.54
CA LEU A 38 21.76 -1.04 -11.85
C LEU A 38 20.34 -0.48 -11.71
N PHE A 39 19.33 -1.31 -12.06
CA PHE A 39 17.91 -1.00 -11.94
C PHE A 39 17.47 -0.76 -10.48
N HIS A 40 17.85 -1.63 -9.55
CA HIS A 40 17.54 -1.51 -8.13
C HIS A 40 18.16 -0.24 -7.52
N ARG A 41 19.38 0.11 -7.95
CA ARG A 41 20.06 1.34 -7.52
C ARG A 41 19.39 2.59 -8.09
N TRP A 42 18.96 2.55 -9.35
CA TRP A 42 18.26 3.66 -9.99
C TRP A 42 16.91 3.96 -9.31
N LEU A 43 16.14 2.91 -9.00
CA LEU A 43 14.87 2.99 -8.26
C LEU A 43 15.04 3.34 -6.78
N ARG A 44 16.27 3.32 -6.23
CA ARG A 44 16.54 3.55 -4.81
C ARG A 44 15.69 2.70 -3.87
N LEU A 45 15.40 1.46 -4.25
CA LEU A 45 14.65 0.52 -3.40
C LEU A 45 15.34 0.24 -2.05
N GLN A 46 16.63 0.59 -1.94
CA GLN A 46 17.41 0.53 -0.69
C GLN A 46 16.95 1.55 0.36
N GLU A 47 16.29 2.63 -0.04
CA GLU A 47 15.75 3.64 0.89
C GLU A 47 14.42 3.18 1.51
N LEU A 48 13.82 2.11 0.98
CA LEU A 48 12.56 1.56 1.47
C LEU A 48 12.81 0.68 2.70
N GLU A 49 12.69 1.29 3.86
CA GLU A 49 12.78 0.60 5.13
C GLU A 49 11.52 -0.24 5.40
N SER A 50 11.67 -1.56 5.49
CA SER A 50 10.59 -2.51 5.78
C SER A 50 9.80 -2.15 7.05
N GLU A 51 10.45 -1.52 8.03
CA GLU A 51 9.80 -1.09 9.28
C GLU A 51 8.75 -0.01 9.03
N ARG A 52 8.96 0.89 8.05
CA ARG A 52 8.01 1.96 7.72
C ARG A 52 6.69 1.43 7.18
N ALA A 53 6.75 0.31 6.46
CA ALA A 53 5.56 -0.35 5.93
C ALA A 53 4.66 -0.93 7.03
N VAL A 54 5.16 -1.17 8.25
CA VAL A 54 4.41 -1.85 9.33
C VAL A 54 4.23 -1.02 10.60
N THR A 55 4.76 0.21 10.63
CA THR A 55 4.69 1.12 11.78
C THR A 55 4.11 2.47 11.40
N SER A 56 3.77 3.27 12.42
CA SER A 56 3.12 4.56 12.30
C SER A 56 3.72 5.55 13.29
N CYS A 57 3.70 6.84 12.94
CA CYS A 57 4.01 7.93 13.89
C CYS A 57 2.78 8.35 14.70
N MET A 58 1.56 8.05 14.22
CA MET A 58 0.30 8.54 14.80
C MET A 58 -0.39 7.48 15.66
N VAL A 59 -0.29 6.21 15.30
CA VAL A 59 -1.01 5.12 15.94
C VAL A 59 -0.09 3.97 16.32
N SER A 60 -0.53 3.10 17.24
CA SER A 60 0.23 1.90 17.56
C SER A 60 0.26 0.91 16.37
N PRO A 61 1.27 0.03 16.23
CA PRO A 61 1.30 -0.99 15.18
C PRO A 61 0.06 -1.92 15.19
N ARG A 62 -0.53 -2.16 16.37
CA ARG A 62 -1.76 -2.96 16.50
C ARG A 62 -2.98 -2.23 15.93
N SER A 63 -3.06 -0.91 16.14
CA SER A 63 -4.13 -0.07 15.58
C SER A 63 -4.01 0.01 14.05
N LEU A 64 -2.79 0.15 13.52
CA LEU A 64 -2.53 0.12 12.08
C LEU A 64 -2.92 -1.24 11.46
N LEU A 65 -2.56 -2.35 12.11
CA LEU A 65 -2.99 -3.70 11.72
C LEU A 65 -4.52 -3.81 11.68
N ALA A 66 -5.21 -3.37 12.74
CA ALA A 66 -6.67 -3.43 12.82
C ALA A 66 -7.33 -2.63 11.69
N PHE A 67 -6.84 -1.41 11.42
CA PHE A 67 -7.29 -0.59 10.28
C PHE A 67 -7.14 -1.34 8.95
N ARG A 68 -5.93 -1.82 8.63
CA ARG A 68 -5.66 -2.51 7.37
C ARG A 68 -6.51 -3.77 7.20
N PHE A 69 -6.70 -4.53 8.27
CA PHE A 69 -7.49 -5.76 8.24
C PHE A 69 -8.97 -5.47 8.02
N ILE A 70 -9.55 -4.49 8.71
CA ILE A 70 -10.95 -4.07 8.53
C ILE A 70 -11.15 -3.57 7.09
N VAL A 71 -10.23 -2.73 6.59
CA VAL A 71 -10.27 -2.24 5.21
C VAL A 71 -10.18 -3.39 4.21
N ALA A 72 -9.27 -4.36 4.41
CA ALA A 72 -9.12 -5.52 3.53
C ALA A 72 -10.41 -6.35 3.47
N LEU A 73 -11.06 -6.59 4.60
CA LEU A 73 -12.35 -7.30 4.66
C LEU A 73 -13.45 -6.53 3.92
N TYR A 74 -13.58 -5.23 4.20
CA TYR A 74 -14.57 -4.38 3.53
C TYR A 74 -14.36 -4.38 2.01
N TYR A 75 -13.13 -4.18 1.55
CA TYR A 75 -12.83 -4.11 0.12
C TYR A 75 -12.96 -5.47 -0.56
N THR A 76 -12.74 -6.58 0.16
CA THR A 76 -13.06 -7.92 -0.34
C THR A 76 -14.56 -8.05 -0.61
N ALA A 77 -15.42 -7.59 0.30
CA ALA A 77 -16.87 -7.60 0.09
C ALA A 77 -17.31 -6.72 -1.09
N VAL A 78 -16.73 -5.52 -1.22
CA VAL A 78 -16.95 -4.62 -2.37
C VAL A 78 -16.57 -5.31 -3.68
N LEU A 79 -15.40 -5.95 -3.75
CA LEU A 79 -14.93 -6.62 -4.96
C LEU A 79 -15.78 -7.84 -5.33
N ILE A 80 -16.27 -8.61 -4.35
CA ILE A 80 -17.21 -9.70 -4.60
C ILE A 80 -18.51 -9.15 -5.21
N ALA A 81 -19.07 -8.08 -4.64
CA ALA A 81 -20.28 -7.46 -5.17
C ALA A 81 -20.06 -6.89 -6.58
N ALA A 82 -18.94 -6.22 -6.81
CA ALA A 82 -18.55 -5.71 -8.11
C ALA A 82 -18.35 -6.85 -9.13
N LEU A 83 -17.75 -7.97 -8.73
CA LEU A 83 -17.59 -9.15 -9.60
C LEU A 83 -18.94 -9.74 -10.02
N VAL A 84 -19.88 -9.85 -9.08
CA VAL A 84 -21.24 -10.32 -9.38
C VAL A 84 -21.96 -9.35 -10.34
N PHE A 85 -21.74 -8.04 -10.18
CA PHE A 85 -22.38 -7.02 -11.00
C PHE A 85 -21.80 -6.95 -12.43
N TYR A 86 -20.49 -6.77 -12.56
CA TYR A 86 -19.80 -6.61 -13.86
C TYR A 86 -19.57 -7.94 -14.59
N LYS A 87 -19.62 -9.08 -13.89
CA LYS A 87 -19.49 -10.41 -14.47
C LYS A 87 -18.22 -10.54 -15.34
N THR A 88 -18.38 -10.82 -16.62
CA THR A 88 -17.29 -11.04 -17.58
C THR A 88 -16.50 -9.77 -17.90
N THR A 89 -17.08 -8.58 -17.67
CA THR A 89 -16.38 -7.31 -17.90
C THR A 89 -15.66 -6.79 -16.66
N PHE A 90 -15.68 -7.55 -15.55
CA PHE A 90 -15.06 -7.14 -14.30
C PHE A 90 -13.58 -6.77 -14.49
N PHE A 91 -12.80 -7.54 -15.24
CA PHE A 91 -11.38 -7.22 -15.49
C PHE A 91 -11.16 -6.31 -16.71
N SER A 92 -12.22 -5.80 -17.33
CA SER A 92 -12.09 -4.88 -18.47
C SER A 92 -11.88 -3.44 -18.02
N PHE A 93 -12.30 -3.06 -16.81
CA PHE A 93 -12.24 -1.69 -16.31
C PHE A 93 -11.00 -1.44 -15.44
N LEU A 94 -10.37 -0.27 -15.60
CA LEU A 94 -9.20 0.12 -14.81
C LEU A 94 -9.52 0.21 -13.32
N THR A 95 -10.72 0.70 -12.99
CA THR A 95 -11.16 0.89 -11.60
C THR A 95 -11.25 -0.44 -10.86
N THR A 96 -11.82 -1.47 -11.47
CA THR A 96 -11.93 -2.79 -10.83
C THR A 96 -10.58 -3.47 -10.70
N ILE A 97 -9.68 -3.31 -11.69
CA ILE A 97 -8.28 -3.77 -11.60
C ILE A 97 -7.54 -3.05 -10.47
N SER A 98 -7.63 -1.72 -10.39
CA SER A 98 -6.94 -0.92 -9.36
C SER A 98 -7.51 -1.21 -7.98
N SER A 99 -8.83 -1.33 -7.85
CA SER A 99 -9.49 -1.74 -6.61
C SER A 99 -9.08 -3.15 -6.17
N THR A 100 -8.90 -4.07 -7.12
CA THR A 100 -8.36 -5.42 -6.84
C THR A 100 -6.93 -5.32 -6.32
N SER A 101 -6.08 -4.51 -6.96
CA SER A 101 -4.70 -4.25 -6.53
C SER A 101 -4.63 -3.63 -5.12
N LEU A 102 -5.52 -2.68 -4.80
CA LEU A 102 -5.66 -2.11 -3.45
C LEU A 102 -6.04 -3.17 -2.41
N CYS A 103 -7.02 -4.04 -2.71
CA CYS A 103 -7.41 -5.12 -1.81
C CYS A 103 -6.25 -6.09 -1.53
N VAL A 104 -5.55 -6.51 -2.59
CA VAL A 104 -4.37 -7.39 -2.47
C VAL A 104 -3.30 -6.72 -1.61
N TYR A 105 -3.01 -5.44 -1.86
CA TYR A 105 -2.08 -4.69 -1.02
C TYR A 105 -2.51 -4.66 0.45
N MET A 106 -3.79 -4.39 0.74
CA MET A 106 -4.28 -4.33 2.12
C MET A 106 -4.18 -5.68 2.84
N TRP A 107 -4.42 -6.79 2.15
CA TRP A 107 -4.19 -8.13 2.69
C TRP A 107 -2.71 -8.40 2.98
N VAL A 108 -1.82 -8.09 2.04
CA VAL A 108 -0.38 -8.28 2.20
C VAL A 108 0.18 -7.39 3.32
N ALA A 109 -0.21 -6.11 3.35
CA ALA A 109 0.18 -5.17 4.39
C ALA A 109 -0.36 -5.60 5.77
N SER A 110 -1.59 -6.13 5.85
CA SER A 110 -2.15 -6.70 7.08
C SER A 110 -1.33 -7.89 7.57
N TYR A 111 -0.98 -8.82 6.67
CA TYR A 111 -0.13 -9.97 7.01
C TYR A 111 1.22 -9.54 7.60
N HIS A 112 1.93 -8.62 6.94
CA HIS A 112 3.22 -8.13 7.45
C HIS A 112 3.09 -7.34 8.76
N SER A 113 2.01 -6.58 8.92
CA SER A 113 1.71 -5.88 10.19
C SER A 113 1.44 -6.86 11.33
N PHE A 114 0.75 -7.97 11.05
CA PHE A 114 0.52 -9.05 12.00
C PHE A 114 1.83 -9.72 12.41
N MET A 115 2.67 -10.08 11.44
CA MET A 115 3.98 -10.68 11.69
C MET A 115 4.87 -9.75 12.51
N TYR A 116 4.86 -8.45 12.23
CA TYR A 116 5.56 -7.44 13.02
C TYR A 116 5.00 -7.34 14.44
N CYS A 117 3.68 -7.33 14.62
CA CYS A 117 3.07 -7.29 15.95
C CYS A 117 3.43 -8.53 16.79
N ARG A 118 3.53 -9.70 16.16
CA ARG A 118 3.83 -10.98 16.81
C ARG A 118 5.31 -11.15 17.15
N HIS A 119 6.21 -10.82 16.22
CA HIS A 119 7.65 -11.12 16.35
C HIS A 119 8.53 -9.89 16.59
N LYS A 120 7.98 -8.67 16.48
CA LYS A 120 8.70 -7.40 16.61
C LYS A 120 9.89 -7.25 15.66
N ASN A 121 9.79 -7.87 14.47
CA ASN A 121 10.80 -7.80 13.42
C ASN A 121 10.15 -7.65 12.04
N THR A 122 10.95 -7.20 11.07
CA THR A 122 10.52 -6.98 9.67
C THR A 122 10.87 -8.15 8.74
N ASN A 123 11.38 -9.25 9.31
CA ASN A 123 11.87 -10.41 8.57
C ASN A 123 10.82 -10.97 7.59
N SER A 124 9.52 -10.81 7.88
CA SER A 124 8.46 -11.25 6.96
C SER A 124 8.50 -10.54 5.60
N ILE A 125 8.88 -9.26 5.54
CA ILE A 125 9.07 -8.52 4.27
C ILE A 125 10.45 -8.84 3.71
N ASP A 126 11.48 -8.83 4.57
CA ASP A 126 12.87 -8.99 4.15
C ASP A 126 13.18 -10.38 3.58
N SER A 127 12.44 -11.40 4.01
CA SER A 127 12.54 -12.78 3.50
C SER A 127 11.70 -13.07 2.25
N LEU A 128 10.89 -12.11 1.76
CA LEU A 128 10.12 -12.31 0.54
C LEU A 128 11.04 -12.60 -0.65
N PHE A 129 10.58 -13.52 -1.51
CA PHE A 129 11.17 -13.72 -2.82
C PHE A 129 11.24 -12.37 -3.56
N TRP A 130 12.35 -12.09 -4.23
CA TRP A 130 12.67 -10.75 -4.72
C TRP A 130 11.58 -10.15 -5.62
N VAL A 131 10.91 -10.96 -6.45
CA VAL A 131 9.79 -10.51 -7.30
C VAL A 131 8.61 -10.05 -6.46
N LEU A 132 8.24 -10.81 -5.43
CA LEU A 132 7.13 -10.46 -4.54
C LEU A 132 7.46 -9.22 -3.71
N LYS A 133 8.71 -9.10 -3.25
CA LYS A 133 9.21 -7.90 -2.56
C LYS A 133 9.13 -6.68 -3.47
N MET A 134 9.56 -6.79 -4.72
CA MET A 134 9.42 -5.71 -5.71
C MET A 134 7.96 -5.38 -5.98
N GLY A 135 7.09 -6.38 -6.12
CA GLY A 135 5.66 -6.20 -6.29
C GLY A 135 5.02 -5.47 -5.11
N PHE A 136 5.38 -5.84 -3.88
CA PHE A 136 4.92 -5.17 -2.67
C PHE A 136 5.35 -3.70 -2.64
N TRP A 137 6.64 -3.42 -2.87
CA TRP A 137 7.14 -2.04 -2.90
C TRP A 137 6.58 -1.22 -4.05
N PHE A 138 6.36 -1.84 -5.19
CA PHE A 138 5.70 -1.21 -6.32
C PHE A 138 4.29 -0.77 -5.94
N HIS A 139 3.48 -1.65 -5.35
CA HIS A 139 2.15 -1.29 -4.84
C HIS A 139 2.24 -0.20 -3.78
N TYR A 140 3.16 -0.34 -2.82
CA TYR A 140 3.43 0.64 -1.77
C TYR A 140 3.90 2.00 -2.30
N ILE A 141 4.24 2.18 -3.57
CA ILE A 141 4.60 3.52 -4.06
C ILE A 141 3.56 4.02 -5.05
N SER A 142 3.02 3.13 -5.89
CA SER A 142 2.08 3.51 -6.93
C SER A 142 0.67 3.80 -6.40
N LEU A 143 0.28 3.21 -5.27
CA LEU A 143 -1.09 3.26 -4.73
C LEU A 143 -1.69 4.69 -4.69
N PRO A 144 -1.05 5.69 -4.06
CA PRO A 144 -1.66 7.00 -3.86
C PRO A 144 -1.75 7.79 -5.15
N CYS A 145 -0.71 7.72 -5.99
CA CYS A 145 -0.74 8.39 -7.29
C CYS A 145 -1.76 7.75 -8.22
N PHE A 146 -1.83 6.42 -8.28
CA PHE A 146 -2.71 5.71 -9.19
C PHE A 146 -4.18 5.83 -8.81
N HIS A 147 -4.52 5.67 -7.52
CA HIS A 147 -5.91 5.85 -7.09
C HIS A 147 -6.38 7.30 -7.19
N SER A 148 -5.51 8.28 -6.88
CA SER A 148 -5.86 9.69 -7.10
C SER A 148 -6.21 9.95 -8.56
N LEU A 149 -5.37 9.48 -9.49
CA LEU A 149 -5.59 9.64 -10.92
C LEU A 149 -6.91 9.00 -11.37
N ILE A 150 -7.18 7.75 -10.99
CA ILE A 150 -8.40 7.03 -11.38
C ILE A 150 -9.65 7.71 -10.81
N THR A 151 -9.63 8.07 -9.52
CA THR A 151 -10.74 8.78 -8.88
C THR A 151 -11.01 10.10 -9.59
N THR A 152 -9.99 10.91 -9.87
CA THR A 152 -10.14 12.17 -10.61
C THR A 152 -10.70 11.95 -12.01
N THR A 153 -10.18 10.98 -12.78
CA THR A 153 -10.69 10.66 -14.12
C THR A 153 -12.15 10.23 -14.08
N TYR A 154 -12.54 9.42 -13.11
CA TYR A 154 -13.94 8.98 -12.96
C TYR A 154 -14.87 10.18 -12.74
N TRP A 155 -14.60 11.01 -11.75
CA TRP A 155 -15.48 12.12 -11.40
C TRP A 155 -15.55 13.23 -12.46
N ILE A 156 -14.48 13.41 -13.25
CA ILE A 156 -14.46 14.42 -14.32
C ILE A 156 -15.14 13.91 -15.61
N PHE A 157 -14.88 12.66 -16.00
CA PHE A 157 -15.24 12.19 -17.35
C PHE A 157 -16.29 11.09 -17.39
N LEU A 158 -16.46 10.31 -16.32
CA LEU A 158 -17.26 9.09 -16.34
C LEU A 158 -18.49 9.13 -15.44
N TYR A 159 -18.52 9.99 -14.44
CA TYR A 159 -19.65 10.10 -13.52
C TYR A 159 -20.91 10.55 -14.27
N ALA A 160 -21.95 9.71 -14.23
CA ALA A 160 -23.21 9.92 -14.93
C ALA A 160 -24.39 10.28 -13.99
N GLY A 161 -24.13 10.53 -12.70
CA GLY A 161 -25.19 10.70 -11.70
C GLY A 161 -25.61 9.39 -11.03
N PHE A 162 -26.30 9.51 -9.89
CA PHE A 162 -26.88 8.38 -9.15
C PHE A 162 -28.41 8.26 -9.29
N GLU A 163 -29.00 9.04 -10.20
CA GLU A 163 -30.44 9.10 -10.39
C GLU A 163 -30.98 7.73 -10.82
N ASN A 164 -32.01 7.24 -10.12
CA ASN A 164 -32.69 5.96 -10.40
C ASN A 164 -31.82 4.70 -10.27
N LEU A 165 -30.62 4.78 -9.68
CA LEU A 165 -29.78 3.61 -9.47
C LEU A 165 -30.17 2.89 -8.16
N PRO A 166 -30.16 1.53 -8.15
CA PRO A 166 -30.36 0.78 -6.92
C PRO A 166 -29.30 1.12 -5.86
N VAL A 167 -29.69 1.13 -4.58
CA VAL A 167 -28.79 1.48 -3.45
C VAL A 167 -27.51 0.65 -3.45
N TYR A 168 -27.60 -0.65 -3.75
CA TYR A 168 -26.42 -1.52 -3.79
C TYR A 168 -25.44 -1.11 -4.91
N PHE A 169 -25.93 -0.61 -6.04
CA PHE A 169 -25.10 -0.14 -7.15
C PHE A 169 -24.36 1.14 -6.74
N ILE A 170 -25.08 2.09 -6.14
CA ILE A 170 -24.50 3.33 -5.61
C ILE A 170 -23.40 3.01 -4.59
N TRP A 171 -23.64 2.03 -3.71
CA TRP A 171 -22.63 1.58 -2.74
C TRP A 171 -21.38 1.00 -3.42
N VAL A 172 -21.52 0.09 -4.39
CA VAL A 172 -20.37 -0.46 -5.13
C VAL A 172 -19.62 0.66 -5.85
N ASP A 173 -20.32 1.53 -6.55
CA ASP A 173 -19.71 2.61 -7.32
C ASP A 173 -18.94 3.61 -6.44
N LEU A 174 -19.56 4.08 -5.35
CA LEU A 174 -18.89 4.92 -4.36
C LEU A 174 -17.69 4.21 -3.73
N SER A 175 -17.77 2.90 -3.52
CA SER A 175 -16.68 2.12 -2.91
C SER A 175 -15.46 2.00 -3.83
N LEU A 176 -15.70 1.77 -5.11
CA LEU A 176 -14.64 1.66 -6.11
C LEU A 176 -13.98 3.01 -6.42
N HIS A 177 -14.74 4.11 -6.40
CA HIS A 177 -14.24 5.43 -6.82
C HIS A 177 -13.92 6.39 -5.66
N ALA A 178 -14.83 6.58 -4.71
CA ALA A 178 -14.67 7.54 -3.61
C ALA A 178 -13.98 6.92 -2.39
N PHE A 179 -14.46 5.79 -1.88
CA PHE A 179 -13.83 5.21 -0.67
C PHE A 179 -12.40 4.73 -0.93
N ALA A 180 -12.06 4.35 -2.17
CA ALA A 180 -10.70 4.03 -2.55
C ALA A 180 -9.71 5.15 -2.20
N ILE A 181 -10.02 6.41 -2.53
CA ILE A 181 -9.11 7.52 -2.26
C ILE A 181 -9.00 7.81 -0.75
N PHE A 182 -10.10 7.68 0.01
CA PHE A 182 -10.07 7.85 1.47
C PHE A 182 -9.27 6.75 2.17
N ILE A 183 -9.40 5.50 1.69
CA ILE A 183 -8.62 4.37 2.20
C ILE A 183 -7.13 4.62 1.95
N VAL A 184 -6.76 5.03 0.74
CA VAL A 184 -5.36 5.28 0.39
C VAL A 184 -4.81 6.49 1.14
N LEU A 185 -5.59 7.55 1.32
CA LEU A 185 -5.22 8.68 2.15
C LEU A 185 -5.03 8.25 3.62
N GLY A 186 -5.93 7.43 4.15
CA GLY A 186 -5.81 6.85 5.49
C GLY A 186 -4.53 6.02 5.64
N GLU A 187 -4.19 5.20 4.65
CA GLU A 187 -2.95 4.44 4.64
C GLU A 187 -1.71 5.36 4.58
N VAL A 188 -1.74 6.43 3.78
CA VAL A 188 -0.63 7.39 3.68
C VAL A 188 -0.43 8.17 4.99
N LEU A 189 -1.53 8.56 5.65
CA LEU A 189 -1.49 9.31 6.91
C LEU A 189 -1.10 8.42 8.09
N LEU A 190 -1.65 7.20 8.15
CA LEU A 190 -1.42 6.29 9.26
C LEU A 190 -0.11 5.54 9.11
N ALA A 191 0.35 5.17 7.91
CA ALA A 191 1.66 4.54 7.73
C ALA A 191 2.78 5.60 7.65
N ARG A 192 4.05 5.19 7.83
CA ARG A 192 5.20 6.08 7.60
C ARG A 192 5.54 6.17 6.11
N TYR A 193 4.58 6.62 5.31
CA TYR A 193 4.71 6.62 3.84
C TYR A 193 5.87 7.50 3.37
N GLN A 194 6.58 7.04 2.34
CA GLN A 194 7.57 7.85 1.65
C GLN A 194 7.24 7.89 0.17
N PHE A 195 7.22 9.10 -0.38
CA PHE A 195 6.98 9.35 -1.79
C PHE A 195 8.29 9.71 -2.49
N PRO A 196 9.06 8.73 -2.97
CA PRO A 196 10.15 9.01 -3.88
C PRO A 196 9.54 9.56 -5.18
N VAL A 197 9.70 10.88 -5.41
CA VAL A 197 9.15 11.60 -6.58
C VAL A 197 9.43 10.87 -7.88
N ARG A 198 10.58 10.19 -7.98
CA ARG A 198 10.99 9.39 -9.14
C ARG A 198 9.97 8.35 -9.58
N PHE A 199 9.09 7.87 -8.72
CA PHE A 199 8.10 6.85 -9.08
C PHE A 199 6.82 7.42 -9.69
N TRP A 200 6.71 8.75 -9.87
CA TRP A 200 5.54 9.36 -10.51
C TRP A 200 5.29 8.83 -11.93
N PHE A 201 6.32 8.39 -12.66
CA PHE A 201 6.16 7.85 -14.01
C PHE A 201 5.49 6.47 -14.02
N VAL A 202 5.50 5.73 -12.90
CA VAL A 202 4.92 4.38 -12.80
C VAL A 202 3.41 4.37 -13.07
N PRO A 203 2.57 5.17 -12.38
CA PRO A 203 1.14 5.21 -12.65
C PRO A 203 0.84 5.67 -14.09
N VAL A 204 1.66 6.57 -14.65
CA VAL A 204 1.53 7.02 -16.04
C VAL A 204 1.82 5.86 -17.01
N LEU A 205 2.90 5.11 -16.77
CA LEU A 205 3.24 3.93 -17.56
C LEU A 205 2.13 2.88 -17.49
N LEU A 206 1.61 2.58 -16.29
CA LEU A 206 0.49 1.65 -16.12
C LEU A 206 -0.77 2.12 -16.87
N LEU A 207 -1.07 3.43 -16.84
CA LEU A 207 -2.18 3.98 -17.60
C LEU A 207 -1.99 3.78 -19.10
N VAL A 208 -0.80 4.07 -19.63
CA VAL A 208 -0.47 3.86 -21.05
C VAL A 208 -0.61 2.40 -21.44
N LEU A 209 -0.06 1.48 -20.64
CA LEU A 209 -0.19 0.03 -20.87
C LEU A 209 -1.65 -0.41 -20.85
N TYR A 210 -2.45 0.14 -19.93
CA TYR A 210 -3.87 -0.13 -19.87
C TYR A 210 -4.62 0.45 -21.08
N MET A 211 -4.24 1.64 -21.59
CA MET A 211 -4.78 2.14 -22.86
C MET A 211 -4.48 1.18 -24.01
N PHE A 212 -3.28 0.59 -24.10
CA PHE A 212 -3.03 -0.46 -25.10
C PHE A 212 -3.91 -1.71 -24.88
N LEU A 213 -4.17 -2.08 -23.63
CA LEU A 213 -5.06 -3.20 -23.30
C LEU A 213 -6.51 -2.94 -23.77
N THR A 214 -7.03 -1.71 -23.65
CA THR A 214 -8.40 -1.40 -24.11
C THR A 214 -8.54 -1.55 -25.63
N TRP A 215 -7.48 -1.28 -26.40
CA TRP A 215 -7.45 -1.55 -27.85
C TRP A 215 -7.49 -3.05 -28.16
N PHE A 216 -6.76 -3.85 -27.38
CA PHE A 216 -6.80 -5.31 -27.53
C PHE A 216 -8.19 -5.88 -27.20
N ILE A 217 -8.82 -5.37 -26.13
CA ILE A 217 -10.21 -5.69 -25.79
C ILE A 217 -11.15 -5.35 -26.96
N HIS A 218 -11.01 -4.15 -27.55
CA HIS A 218 -11.82 -3.77 -28.70
C HIS A 218 -11.60 -4.68 -29.91
N ALA A 219 -10.35 -5.06 -30.19
CA ALA A 219 -10.02 -5.93 -31.31
C ALA A 219 -10.66 -7.32 -31.19
N ILE A 220 -10.83 -7.84 -29.96
CA ILE A 220 -11.38 -9.19 -29.72
C ILE A 220 -12.90 -9.16 -29.51
N TRP A 221 -13.41 -8.21 -28.72
CA TRP A 221 -14.80 -8.17 -28.29
C TRP A 221 -15.64 -7.11 -28.99
N HIS A 222 -15.04 -6.33 -29.90
CA HIS A 222 -15.71 -5.33 -30.73
C HIS A 222 -16.49 -4.26 -29.94
N TYR A 223 -16.10 -3.98 -28.70
CA TYR A 223 -16.63 -2.87 -27.91
C TYR A 223 -15.50 -2.06 -27.29
N TRP A 224 -15.72 -0.76 -27.09
CA TRP A 224 -14.78 0.11 -26.40
C TRP A 224 -15.06 0.11 -24.91
N VAL A 225 -14.03 -0.11 -24.09
CA VAL A 225 -14.15 -0.06 -22.61
C VAL A 225 -14.65 1.31 -22.14
N TYR A 226 -14.24 2.36 -22.84
CA TYR A 226 -14.71 3.73 -22.61
C TYR A 226 -15.26 4.31 -23.90
N SER A 227 -16.44 4.93 -23.82
CA SER A 227 -17.11 5.55 -24.97
C SER A 227 -16.26 6.60 -25.67
N PHE A 228 -15.47 7.37 -24.91
CA PHE A 228 -14.59 8.41 -25.47
C PHE A 228 -13.43 7.87 -26.31
N LEU A 229 -13.08 6.58 -26.21
CA LEU A 229 -12.07 5.97 -27.08
C LEU A 229 -12.63 5.61 -28.44
N GLY A 230 -13.95 5.37 -28.50
CA GLY A 230 -14.65 4.88 -29.67
C GLY A 230 -15.43 5.95 -30.41
N VAL A 231 -15.08 7.23 -30.27
CA VAL A 231 -15.74 8.32 -31.01
C VAL A 231 -15.75 7.91 -32.48
N ASP A 232 -16.95 7.60 -32.97
CA ASP A 232 -17.18 7.13 -34.32
C ASP A 232 -16.54 8.14 -35.29
N LEU A 233 -15.47 7.73 -35.95
CA LEU A 233 -14.92 8.41 -37.13
C LEU A 233 -15.94 8.49 -38.28
N LYS A 234 -17.15 7.93 -38.10
CA LYS A 234 -18.26 7.98 -39.05
C LYS A 234 -19.01 9.32 -39.05
N GLY A 235 -18.67 10.25 -38.15
CA GLY A 235 -19.29 11.58 -38.06
C GLY A 235 -18.33 12.76 -38.30
N MET A 236 -17.09 12.52 -38.73
CA MET A 236 -16.14 13.56 -39.19
C MET A 236 -15.79 13.35 -40.66
#